data_AF-A0A136L517-F1
#
_entry.id   AF-A0A136L517-F1
#
_cell.length_a   1.000
_cell.length_b   1.000
_cell.length_c   1.000
_cell.angle_alpha   90.00
_cell.angle_beta   90.00
_cell.angle_gamma   90.00
#
_symmetry.space_group_name_H-M   'P 1'
#
loop_
_entity.id
_entity.type
_entity.pdbx_description
1 polymer ?
#
loop_
_entity_poly.entity_id
_entity_poly.type
_entity_poly.pdbx_seq_one_letter_code
_entity_poly.pdbx_strand_id
1 'polypeptide(L)'
;MSDWLEIHALADNELDAESEAEARKAVEGSPAAASEYRSVQTVKETLASKAVQAEVSDAWKKCRGRLDEIDKTHRAESFVGRFSWALSGLFVVALVSTAIYNRTVNPQALRTGDVARMVAGLAPQYSSSQGQPQDMSTWVKSSPVTLDTGSLKVMAYAEGHYREHPVAMIQLSDREGNLALVVVRGAGRLEGGEPMLGYSGYQSGQIDTLNFVAWQDRGYSLMIMGPRPHEDLRSTAESIRLR
;
A
#
# COMPACT_ATOMS: atom_id res chain seq x y z
N MET A 1 -43.54 -24.54 54.18
CA MET A 1 -43.75 -23.08 54.08
C MET A 1 -43.35 -22.52 52.71
N SER A 2 -42.87 -23.35 51.77
CA SER A 2 -42.52 -22.99 50.39
C SER A 2 -43.66 -23.19 49.36
N ASP A 3 -44.63 -24.07 49.63
CA ASP A 3 -45.69 -24.46 48.67
C ASP A 3 -46.47 -23.29 48.08
N TRP A 4 -46.77 -22.26 48.87
CA TRP A 4 -47.55 -21.09 48.39
C TRP A 4 -46.74 -20.21 47.45
N LEU A 5 -45.43 -20.12 47.67
CA LEU A 5 -44.53 -19.30 46.85
C LEU A 5 -44.32 -19.94 45.47
N GLU A 6 -44.26 -21.26 45.42
CA GLU A 6 -44.20 -22.03 44.18
C GLU A 6 -45.50 -21.93 43.38
N ILE A 7 -46.67 -21.91 44.04
CA ILE A 7 -47.96 -21.70 43.35
C ILE A 7 -48.03 -20.29 42.71
N HIS A 8 -47.48 -19.28 43.39
CA HIS A 8 -47.41 -17.92 42.85
C HIS A 8 -46.41 -17.83 41.70
N ALA A 9 -45.22 -18.43 41.84
CA ALA A 9 -44.21 -18.51 40.79
C ALA A 9 -44.70 -19.29 39.55
N LEU A 10 -45.53 -20.33 39.76
CA LEU A 10 -46.23 -21.05 38.70
C LEU A 10 -47.19 -20.13 37.94
N ALA A 11 -47.93 -19.27 38.66
CA ALA A 11 -48.82 -18.30 38.03
C ALA A 11 -48.06 -17.21 37.26
N ASP A 12 -46.80 -16.93 37.61
CA ASP A 12 -45.91 -15.98 36.96
C ASP A 12 -45.06 -16.57 35.81
N ASN A 13 -45.08 -17.91 35.62
CA ASN A 13 -44.21 -18.64 34.69
C ASN A 13 -42.71 -18.44 34.97
N GLU A 14 -42.33 -18.32 36.25
CA GLU A 14 -40.93 -18.11 36.67
C GLU A 14 -40.26 -19.39 37.18
N LEU A 15 -40.97 -20.53 37.11
CA LEU A 15 -40.42 -21.83 37.50
C LEU A 15 -39.65 -22.49 36.35
N ASP A 16 -38.65 -23.28 36.71
CA ASP A 16 -38.02 -24.22 35.79
C ASP A 16 -38.94 -25.41 35.50
N ALA A 17 -38.62 -26.19 34.47
CA ALA A 17 -39.50 -27.26 33.98
C ALA A 17 -39.78 -28.36 35.02
N GLU A 18 -38.86 -28.59 35.95
CA GLU A 18 -39.01 -29.59 37.02
C GLU A 18 -39.94 -29.08 38.12
N SER A 19 -39.69 -27.87 38.64
CA SER A 19 -40.53 -27.26 39.67
C SER A 19 -41.93 -26.93 39.16
N GLU A 20 -42.07 -26.60 37.87
CA GLU A 20 -43.38 -26.37 37.24
C GLU A 20 -44.25 -27.64 37.28
N ALA A 21 -43.66 -28.81 37.01
CA ALA A 21 -44.38 -30.08 37.03
C ALA A 21 -44.81 -30.48 38.45
N GLU A 22 -43.99 -30.18 39.45
CA GLU A 22 -44.30 -30.41 40.87
C GLU A 22 -45.39 -29.46 41.38
N ALA A 23 -45.27 -28.16 41.08
CA ALA A 23 -46.27 -27.17 41.44
C ALA A 23 -47.63 -27.44 40.77
N ARG A 24 -47.66 -27.87 39.50
CA ARG A 24 -48.90 -28.30 38.82
C ARG A 24 -49.54 -29.49 39.50
N LYS A 25 -48.75 -30.51 39.87
CA LYS A 25 -49.26 -31.67 40.62
C LYS A 25 -49.82 -31.27 41.99
N ALA A 26 -49.18 -30.32 42.68
CA ALA A 26 -49.66 -29.80 43.96
C ALA A 26 -50.99 -29.04 43.81
N VAL A 27 -51.13 -28.26 42.75
CA VAL A 27 -52.38 -27.55 42.39
C VAL A 27 -53.50 -28.53 42.03
N GLU A 28 -53.22 -29.60 41.29
CA GLU A 28 -54.20 -30.63 40.94
C GLU A 28 -54.58 -31.52 42.14
N GLY A 29 -53.63 -31.77 43.05
CA GLY A 29 -53.81 -32.65 44.21
C GLY A 29 -54.51 -32.01 45.41
N SER A 30 -54.62 -30.68 45.47
CA SER A 30 -55.19 -29.95 46.62
C SER A 30 -56.21 -28.89 46.18
N PRO A 31 -57.49 -28.98 46.62
CA PRO A 31 -58.49 -27.97 46.35
C PRO A 31 -58.12 -26.56 46.86
N ALA A 32 -57.36 -26.48 47.97
CA ALA A 32 -56.89 -25.22 48.52
C ALA A 32 -55.83 -24.57 47.63
N ALA A 33 -54.88 -25.36 47.12
CA ALA A 33 -53.86 -24.89 46.18
C ALA A 33 -54.47 -24.45 44.84
N ALA A 34 -55.47 -25.20 44.34
CA ALA A 34 -56.22 -24.82 43.14
C ALA A 34 -56.99 -23.51 43.30
N SER A 35 -57.59 -23.27 44.48
CA SER A 35 -58.29 -22.03 44.76
C SER A 35 -57.34 -20.83 44.80
N GLU A 36 -56.16 -21.00 45.38
CA GLU A 36 -55.14 -19.95 45.45
C GLU A 36 -54.53 -19.66 44.08
N TYR A 37 -54.19 -20.69 43.30
CA TYR A 37 -53.72 -20.49 41.93
C TYR A 37 -54.73 -19.68 41.08
N ARG A 38 -56.03 -19.98 41.22
CA ARG A 38 -57.10 -19.23 40.55
C ARG A 38 -57.22 -17.80 41.07
N SER A 39 -57.03 -17.56 42.37
CA SER A 39 -57.12 -16.22 42.95
C SER A 39 -56.04 -15.32 42.36
N VAL A 40 -54.80 -15.81 42.29
CA VAL A 40 -53.66 -15.10 41.69
C VAL A 40 -53.88 -14.83 40.20
N GLN A 41 -54.31 -15.84 39.43
CA GLN A 41 -54.66 -15.68 38.01
C GLN A 41 -55.74 -14.59 37.82
N THR A 42 -56.81 -14.62 38.63
CA THR A 42 -57.90 -13.64 38.57
C THR A 42 -57.42 -12.23 38.86
N VAL A 43 -56.53 -12.05 39.85
CA VAL A 43 -55.92 -10.76 40.17
C VAL A 43 -55.09 -10.25 38.98
N LYS A 44 -54.29 -11.12 38.36
CA LYS A 44 -53.49 -10.76 37.18
C LYS A 44 -54.34 -10.37 35.99
N GLU A 45 -55.39 -11.12 35.68
CA GLU A 45 -56.34 -10.79 34.62
C GLU A 45 -57.08 -9.48 34.90
N THR A 46 -57.47 -9.23 36.16
CA THR A 46 -58.12 -7.99 36.58
C THR A 46 -57.17 -6.79 36.45
N LEU A 47 -55.90 -6.95 36.80
CA LEU A 47 -54.89 -5.92 36.62
C LEU A 47 -54.60 -5.68 35.13
N ALA A 48 -54.45 -6.73 34.33
CA ALA A 48 -54.19 -6.65 32.90
C ALA A 48 -55.35 -5.98 32.14
N SER A 49 -56.60 -6.25 32.53
CA SER A 49 -57.79 -5.63 31.93
C SER A 49 -57.96 -4.16 32.30
N LYS A 50 -57.43 -3.73 33.45
CA LYS A 50 -57.41 -2.33 33.90
C LYS A 50 -56.16 -1.56 33.51
N ALA A 51 -55.10 -2.27 33.10
CA ALA A 51 -53.87 -1.66 32.64
C ALA A 51 -54.14 -0.92 31.33
N VAL A 52 -53.69 0.34 31.25
CA VAL A 52 -53.74 1.12 30.03
C VAL A 52 -52.80 0.46 29.01
N GLN A 53 -53.38 -0.11 27.96
CA GLN A 53 -52.62 -0.62 26.82
C GLN A 53 -52.00 0.59 26.10
N ALA A 54 -50.75 0.88 26.41
CA ALA A 54 -50.00 1.90 25.69
C ALA A 54 -49.59 1.34 24.33
N GLU A 55 -50.16 1.85 23.24
CA GLU A 55 -49.66 1.55 21.90
C GLU A 55 -48.30 2.24 21.69
N VAL A 56 -47.22 1.58 22.11
CA VAL A 56 -45.86 2.10 21.92
C VAL A 56 -45.30 1.67 20.56
N SER A 57 -46.07 1.91 19.50
CA SER A 57 -45.71 1.46 18.14
C SER A 57 -44.37 2.03 17.66
N ASP A 58 -44.05 3.27 18.05
CA ASP A 58 -42.80 3.93 17.66
C ASP A 58 -41.60 3.45 18.46
N ALA A 59 -41.73 3.13 19.75
CA ALA A 59 -40.62 2.53 20.51
C ALA A 59 -40.34 1.11 20.03
N TRP A 60 -41.38 0.34 19.71
CA TRP A 60 -41.21 -0.99 19.12
C TRP A 60 -40.48 -0.93 17.78
N LYS A 61 -40.87 -0.02 16.88
CA LYS A 61 -40.16 0.20 15.60
C LYS A 61 -38.69 0.56 15.82
N LYS A 62 -38.39 1.42 16.80
CA LYS A 62 -37.00 1.79 17.15
C LYS A 62 -36.21 0.60 17.68
N CYS A 63 -36.77 -0.18 18.61
CA CYS A 63 -36.10 -1.36 19.15
C CYS A 63 -35.85 -2.41 18.07
N ARG A 64 -36.84 -2.68 17.21
CA ARG A 64 -36.71 -3.59 16.08
C ARG A 64 -35.66 -3.13 15.08
N GLY A 65 -35.63 -1.84 14.73
CA GLY A 65 -34.62 -1.29 13.82
C GLY A 65 -33.19 -1.48 14.34
N ARG A 66 -32.98 -1.30 15.66
CA ARG A 66 -31.67 -1.54 16.27
C ARG A 66 -31.25 -3.01 16.23
N LEU A 67 -32.19 -3.94 16.43
CA LEU A 67 -31.92 -5.37 16.29
C LEU A 67 -31.57 -5.74 14.84
N ASP A 68 -32.31 -5.21 13.87
CA ASP A 68 -32.04 -5.41 12.45
C ASP A 68 -30.66 -4.86 12.02
N GLU A 69 -30.22 -3.74 12.61
CA GLU A 69 -28.88 -3.19 12.39
C GLU A 69 -27.77 -4.11 12.94
N ILE A 70 -27.95 -4.65 14.14
CA ILE A 70 -27.01 -5.60 14.76
C ILE A 70 -26.90 -6.88 13.92
N ASP A 71 -28.02 -7.39 13.42
CA ASP A 71 -28.04 -8.56 12.53
C ASP A 71 -27.33 -8.30 11.20
N LYS A 72 -27.47 -7.09 10.63
CA LYS A 72 -26.77 -6.70 9.41
C LYS A 72 -25.26 -6.66 9.63
N THR A 73 -24.78 -6.08 10.74
CA THR A 73 -23.36 -6.05 11.06
C THR A 73 -22.79 -7.44 11.24
N HIS A 74 -23.49 -8.32 11.96
CA HIS A 74 -23.05 -9.70 12.18
C HIS A 74 -22.97 -10.51 10.87
N ARG A 75 -23.92 -10.32 9.94
CA ARG A 75 -23.85 -10.94 8.60
C ARG A 75 -22.68 -10.45 7.78
N ALA A 76 -22.40 -9.14 7.81
CA ALA A 76 -21.26 -8.56 7.10
C ALA A 76 -19.93 -9.08 7.66
N GLU A 77 -19.79 -9.14 8.99
CA GLU A 77 -18.60 -9.69 9.65
C GLU A 77 -18.39 -11.17 9.35
N SER A 78 -19.46 -11.98 9.39
CA SER A 78 -19.40 -13.40 9.04
C SER A 78 -18.99 -13.62 7.57
N PHE A 79 -19.51 -12.80 6.67
CA PHE A 79 -19.15 -12.86 5.24
C PHE A 79 -17.69 -12.47 5.01
N VAL A 80 -17.24 -11.33 5.55
CA VAL A 80 -15.85 -10.88 5.41
C VAL A 80 -14.89 -11.87 6.07
N GLY A 81 -15.23 -12.43 7.23
CA GLY A 81 -14.45 -13.48 7.88
C GLY A 81 -14.31 -14.73 6.99
N ARG A 82 -15.41 -15.23 6.43
CA ARG A 82 -15.44 -16.45 5.61
C ARG A 82 -14.75 -16.29 4.24
N PHE A 83 -14.78 -15.09 3.66
CA PHE A 83 -14.18 -14.81 2.34
C PHE A 83 -12.88 -14.00 2.41
N SER A 84 -12.33 -13.77 3.60
CA SER A 84 -11.09 -13.03 3.84
C SER A 84 -9.91 -13.54 2.99
N TRP A 85 -9.78 -14.86 2.84
CA TRP A 85 -8.74 -15.50 2.02
C TRP A 85 -8.92 -15.22 0.53
N ALA A 86 -10.16 -15.21 0.03
CA ALA A 86 -10.48 -14.92 -1.37
C ALA A 86 -10.24 -13.44 -1.71
N LEU A 87 -10.63 -12.54 -0.81
CA LEU A 87 -10.34 -11.10 -0.92
C LEU A 87 -8.84 -10.82 -0.92
N SER A 88 -8.11 -11.45 0.01
CA SER A 88 -6.64 -11.33 0.07
C SER A 88 -6.00 -11.90 -1.20
N GLY A 89 -6.48 -13.04 -1.68
CA GLY A 89 -6.04 -13.65 -2.93
C GLY A 89 -6.26 -12.74 -4.14
N LEU A 90 -7.40 -12.05 -4.20
CA LEU A 90 -7.69 -11.08 -5.27
C LEU A 90 -6.67 -9.95 -5.30
N PHE A 91 -6.30 -9.39 -4.15
CA PHE A 91 -5.27 -8.35 -4.08
C PHE A 91 -3.90 -8.87 -4.49
N VAL A 92 -3.53 -10.08 -4.08
CA VAL A 92 -2.27 -10.71 -4.51
C VAL A 92 -2.26 -10.87 -6.02
N VAL A 93 -3.34 -11.41 -6.61
CA VAL A 93 -3.45 -11.56 -8.07
C VAL A 93 -3.34 -10.19 -8.75
N ALA A 94 -4.04 -9.16 -8.28
CA ALA A 94 -3.96 -7.83 -8.85
C ALA A 94 -2.52 -7.27 -8.82
N LEU A 95 -1.84 -7.35 -7.67
CA LEU A 95 -0.46 -6.87 -7.53
C LEU A 95 0.52 -7.64 -8.42
N VAL A 96 0.39 -8.97 -8.46
CA VAL A 96 1.24 -9.83 -9.30
C VAL A 96 0.99 -9.56 -10.77
N SER A 97 -0.27 -9.41 -11.20
CA SER A 97 -0.62 -9.05 -12.58
C SER A 97 -0.04 -7.69 -12.97
N THR A 98 -0.12 -6.67 -12.11
CA THR A 98 0.51 -5.37 -12.35
C THR A 98 2.04 -5.48 -12.42
N ALA A 99 2.66 -6.26 -11.53
CA ALA A 99 4.09 -6.46 -11.53
C ALA A 99 4.58 -7.19 -12.80
N ILE A 100 3.86 -8.22 -13.24
CA ILE A 100 4.15 -8.94 -14.48
C ILE A 100 3.96 -7.99 -15.68
N TYR A 101 2.88 -7.22 -15.71
CA TYR A 101 2.61 -6.25 -16.79
C TYR A 101 3.72 -5.19 -16.90
N ASN A 102 4.15 -4.61 -15.77
CA ASN A 102 5.27 -3.66 -15.76
C ASN A 102 6.56 -4.32 -16.26
N ARG A 103 6.79 -5.58 -15.92
CA ARG A 103 7.98 -6.33 -16.34
C ARG A 103 7.97 -6.73 -17.82
N THR A 104 6.80 -7.04 -18.40
CA THR A 104 6.68 -7.47 -19.80
C THR A 104 6.57 -6.31 -20.78
N VAL A 105 5.94 -5.20 -20.38
CA VAL A 105 5.79 -4.01 -21.23
C VAL A 105 7.01 -3.09 -21.16
N ASN A 106 7.70 -3.02 -20.01
CA ASN A 106 8.93 -2.26 -19.82
C ASN A 106 10.13 -3.14 -19.37
N PRO A 107 10.53 -4.17 -20.14
CA PRO A 107 11.63 -5.06 -19.76
C PRO A 107 12.99 -4.36 -19.64
N GLN A 108 13.11 -3.13 -20.18
CA GLN A 108 14.34 -2.34 -20.19
C GLN A 108 14.28 -1.11 -19.27
N ALA A 109 13.20 -0.91 -18.50
CA ALA A 109 13.13 0.22 -17.58
C ALA A 109 14.06 -0.01 -16.38
N LEU A 110 15.07 0.85 -16.26
CA LEU A 110 15.98 0.86 -15.12
C LEU A 110 15.42 1.76 -14.04
N ARG A 111 15.28 1.26 -12.82
CA ARG A 111 14.88 2.08 -11.67
C ARG A 111 16.08 2.89 -11.19
N THR A 112 15.87 4.10 -10.70
CA THR A 112 16.92 4.95 -10.09
C THR A 112 17.74 4.21 -9.03
N GLY A 113 17.10 3.38 -8.22
CA GLY A 113 17.78 2.53 -7.22
C GLY A 113 18.67 1.43 -7.82
N ASP A 114 18.36 0.93 -9.03
CA ASP A 114 19.25 0.01 -9.74
C ASP A 114 20.49 0.76 -10.25
N VAL A 115 20.34 2.02 -10.67
CA VAL A 115 21.48 2.85 -11.11
C VAL A 115 22.44 3.18 -9.96
N ALA A 116 21.92 3.46 -8.75
CA ALA A 116 22.76 3.63 -7.56
C ALA A 116 23.61 2.38 -7.27
N ARG A 117 23.03 1.18 -7.44
CA ARG A 117 23.76 -0.10 -7.30
C ARG A 117 24.75 -0.35 -8.44
N MET A 118 24.44 0.09 -9.66
CA MET A 118 25.38 0.04 -10.79
C MET A 118 26.62 0.85 -10.50
N VAL A 119 26.43 2.09 -10.03
CA VAL A 119 27.51 3.03 -9.73
C VAL A 119 28.34 2.56 -8.53
N ALA A 120 27.72 1.99 -7.51
CA ALA A 120 28.43 1.47 -6.34
C ALA A 120 29.41 0.32 -6.66
N GLY A 121 29.17 -0.44 -7.73
CA GLY A 121 30.06 -1.51 -8.20
C GLY A 121 31.19 -1.04 -9.11
N LEU A 122 31.17 0.22 -9.55
CA LEU A 122 32.20 0.78 -10.43
C LEU A 122 33.25 1.51 -9.58
N ALA A 123 34.48 1.00 -9.57
CA ALA A 123 35.63 1.72 -9.03
C ALA A 123 36.24 2.60 -10.13
N PRO A 124 36.02 3.93 -10.12
CA PRO A 124 36.59 4.81 -11.13
C PRO A 124 38.12 4.78 -11.08
N GLN A 125 38.74 4.56 -12.25
CA GLN A 125 40.20 4.68 -12.39
C GLN A 125 40.54 6.15 -12.60
N TYR A 126 41.15 6.77 -11.58
CA TYR A 126 41.58 8.17 -11.62
C TYR A 126 42.90 8.29 -12.38
N SER A 127 42.98 9.18 -13.36
CA SER A 127 44.27 9.51 -13.98
C SER A 127 45.06 10.42 -13.05
N SER A 128 46.21 9.96 -12.55
CA SER A 128 47.15 10.83 -11.84
C SER A 128 47.76 11.82 -12.84
N SER A 129 47.62 13.12 -12.58
CA SER A 129 48.19 14.16 -13.43
C SER A 129 49.71 14.20 -13.28
N GLN A 130 50.45 13.43 -14.08
CA GLN A 130 51.87 13.65 -14.40
C GLN A 130 52.28 12.71 -15.54
N GLY A 131 51.78 12.96 -16.76
CA GLY A 131 52.21 12.21 -17.94
C GLY A 131 51.13 12.05 -18.99
N GLN A 132 51.06 13.01 -19.91
CA GLN A 132 50.58 12.89 -21.30
C GLN A 132 49.07 12.60 -21.56
N PRO A 133 48.38 13.46 -22.36
CA PRO A 133 46.97 13.30 -22.74
C PRO A 133 46.77 12.44 -24.01
N GLN A 134 47.67 11.51 -24.32
CA GLN A 134 47.59 10.75 -25.58
C GLN A 134 46.56 9.62 -25.56
N ASP A 135 46.23 9.06 -24.39
CA ASP A 135 45.19 8.03 -24.31
C ASP A 135 43.78 8.64 -24.29
N MET A 136 43.47 9.62 -23.46
CA MET A 136 42.07 10.06 -23.26
C MET A 136 41.30 10.44 -24.56
N SER A 137 41.98 11.02 -25.56
CA SER A 137 41.39 11.37 -26.87
C SER A 137 41.07 10.15 -27.76
N THR A 138 41.75 9.03 -27.56
CA THR A 138 41.58 7.77 -28.30
C THR A 138 40.46 6.93 -27.69
N TRP A 139 40.21 7.09 -26.39
CA TRP A 139 39.19 6.36 -25.63
C TRP A 139 37.82 7.07 -25.66
N VAL A 140 37.79 8.41 -25.72
CA VAL A 140 36.59 9.17 -26.10
C VAL A 140 36.18 8.88 -27.57
N LYS A 141 37.09 8.37 -28.41
CA LYS A 141 36.76 7.90 -29.77
C LYS A 141 36.10 6.51 -29.79
N SER A 142 36.34 5.65 -28.80
CA SER A 142 35.70 4.32 -28.68
C SER A 142 34.40 4.35 -27.87
N SER A 143 34.22 5.37 -27.03
CA SER A 143 32.95 5.62 -26.34
C SER A 143 31.89 6.18 -27.31
N PRO A 144 30.62 5.77 -27.19
CA PRO A 144 29.52 6.34 -27.98
C PRO A 144 29.19 7.79 -27.60
N VAL A 145 29.88 8.38 -26.61
CA VAL A 145 29.62 9.73 -26.10
C VAL A 145 30.61 10.73 -26.70
N THR A 146 30.10 11.73 -27.44
CA THR A 146 30.89 12.92 -27.81
C THR A 146 30.60 14.04 -26.83
N LEU A 147 31.47 14.18 -25.83
CA LEU A 147 31.42 15.36 -24.98
C LEU A 147 31.95 16.53 -25.80
N ASP A 148 31.12 17.56 -26.01
CA ASP A 148 31.61 18.86 -26.46
C ASP A 148 32.31 19.50 -25.25
N THR A 149 33.61 19.27 -25.13
CA THR A 149 34.43 19.54 -23.93
C THR A 149 34.74 21.02 -23.72
N GLY A 150 33.86 21.94 -24.14
CA GLY A 150 34.08 23.38 -23.98
C GLY A 150 34.29 23.79 -22.52
N SER A 151 33.48 23.26 -21.59
CA SER A 151 33.54 23.56 -20.15
C SER A 151 33.75 22.33 -19.25
N LEU A 152 33.49 21.13 -19.77
CA LEU A 152 33.55 19.87 -19.02
C LEU A 152 34.88 19.15 -19.26
N LYS A 153 35.60 18.87 -18.18
CA LYS A 153 36.80 18.03 -18.16
C LYS A 153 36.43 16.62 -17.71
N VAL A 154 36.86 15.62 -18.47
CA VAL A 154 36.77 14.22 -18.06
C VAL A 154 37.88 13.93 -17.04
N MET A 155 37.51 13.43 -15.87
CA MET A 155 38.41 13.16 -14.75
C MET A 155 38.72 11.68 -14.57
N ALA A 156 37.70 10.84 -14.74
CA ALA A 156 37.83 9.39 -14.58
C ALA A 156 36.74 8.68 -15.39
N TYR A 157 36.98 7.40 -15.66
CA TYR A 157 36.09 6.55 -16.43
C TYR A 157 36.02 5.16 -15.80
N ALA A 158 34.84 4.57 -15.82
CA ALA A 158 34.63 3.17 -15.47
C ALA A 158 33.58 2.56 -16.39
N GLU A 159 33.88 1.37 -16.92
CA GLU A 159 32.90 0.53 -17.61
C GLU A 159 32.52 -0.65 -16.73
N GLY A 160 31.30 -1.13 -16.92
CA GLY A 160 30.85 -2.38 -16.36
C GLY A 160 29.64 -2.89 -17.10
N HIS A 161 29.11 -3.98 -16.56
CA HIS A 161 27.86 -4.56 -17.02
C HIS A 161 26.94 -4.67 -15.81
N TYR A 162 25.68 -4.30 -15.99
CA TYR A 162 24.64 -4.57 -15.00
C TYR A 162 23.52 -5.35 -15.66
N ARG A 163 23.35 -6.59 -15.19
CA ARG A 163 22.60 -7.63 -15.92
C ARG A 163 23.23 -7.81 -17.31
N GLU A 164 22.50 -7.50 -18.39
CA GLU A 164 22.93 -7.60 -19.79
C GLU A 164 23.20 -6.22 -20.44
N HIS A 165 23.12 -5.13 -19.66
CA HIS A 165 23.31 -3.79 -20.20
C HIS A 165 24.75 -3.31 -19.96
N PRO A 166 25.47 -2.91 -21.03
CA PRO A 166 26.71 -2.17 -20.89
C PRO A 166 26.45 -0.82 -20.22
N VAL A 167 27.17 -0.55 -19.13
CA VAL A 167 27.10 0.67 -18.34
C VAL A 167 28.46 1.33 -18.34
N ALA A 168 28.48 2.65 -18.50
CA ALA A 168 29.67 3.45 -18.32
C ALA A 168 29.40 4.59 -17.34
N MET A 169 30.36 4.88 -16.47
CA MET A 169 30.39 6.04 -15.61
C MET A 169 31.56 6.93 -16.01
N ILE A 170 31.26 8.19 -16.28
CA ILE A 170 32.23 9.22 -16.62
C ILE A 170 32.19 10.26 -15.50
N GLN A 171 33.29 10.41 -14.78
CA GLN A 171 33.43 11.53 -13.86
C GLN A 171 33.85 12.76 -14.65
N LEU A 172 33.08 13.82 -14.47
CA LEU A 172 33.25 15.11 -15.13
C LEU A 172 33.56 16.17 -14.07
N SER A 173 34.24 17.23 -14.48
CA SER A 173 34.51 18.39 -13.64
C SER A 173 34.42 19.67 -14.47
N ASP A 174 33.77 20.69 -13.94
CA ASP A 174 33.75 22.03 -14.50
C ASP A 174 34.14 23.07 -13.43
N ARG A 175 33.85 24.36 -13.67
CA ARG A 175 34.18 25.45 -12.73
C ARG A 175 33.39 25.40 -11.42
N GLU A 176 32.23 24.78 -11.42
CA GLU A 176 31.30 24.71 -10.29
C GLU A 176 31.46 23.42 -9.48
N GLY A 177 32.29 22.47 -9.95
CA GLY A 177 32.65 21.25 -9.23
C GLY A 177 32.52 19.96 -10.05
N ASN A 178 32.43 18.85 -9.33
CA ASN A 178 32.43 17.52 -9.94
C ASN A 178 31.02 17.02 -10.23
N LEU A 179 30.88 16.32 -11.35
CA LEU A 179 29.65 15.71 -11.84
C LEU A 179 29.94 14.25 -12.21
N ALA A 180 28.91 13.41 -12.22
CA ALA A 180 29.01 12.05 -12.73
C ALA A 180 27.98 11.84 -13.82
N LEU A 181 28.43 11.45 -15.01
CA LEU A 181 27.58 11.03 -16.12
C LEU A 181 27.55 9.50 -16.18
N VAL A 182 26.37 8.94 -16.03
CA VAL A 182 26.11 7.51 -16.23
C VAL A 182 25.46 7.32 -17.59
N VAL A 183 25.98 6.38 -18.36
CA VAL A 183 25.52 6.03 -19.70
C VAL A 183 25.15 4.55 -19.70
N VAL A 184 23.91 4.23 -20.06
CA VAL A 184 23.46 2.84 -20.15
C VAL A 184 22.96 2.54 -21.56
N ARG A 185 23.56 1.53 -22.20
CA ARG A 185 23.20 1.13 -23.57
C ARG A 185 21.99 0.20 -23.60
N GLY A 186 21.01 0.50 -24.46
CA GLY A 186 19.86 -0.36 -24.68
C GLY A 186 18.91 -0.45 -23.48
N ALA A 187 19.07 0.44 -22.49
CA ALA A 187 18.09 0.63 -21.45
C ALA A 187 16.97 1.53 -21.98
N GLY A 188 15.73 1.18 -21.64
CA GLY A 188 14.56 1.99 -21.86
C GLY A 188 14.54 3.18 -20.90
N ARG A 189 13.36 3.77 -20.72
CA ARG A 189 13.20 4.97 -19.89
C ARG A 189 13.63 4.67 -18.45
N LEU A 190 14.39 5.59 -17.84
CA LEU A 190 14.74 5.53 -16.43
C LEU A 190 13.47 5.78 -15.58
N GLU A 191 13.11 4.81 -14.76
CA GLU A 191 12.00 4.88 -13.81
C GLU A 191 12.46 5.51 -12.49
N GLY A 192 11.63 6.39 -11.91
CA GLY A 192 11.91 7.04 -10.62
C GLY A 192 12.32 8.51 -10.70
N GLY A 193 12.33 9.11 -11.89
CA GLY A 193 12.45 10.56 -12.07
C GLY A 193 11.13 11.20 -12.50
N GLU A 194 10.85 12.40 -12.00
CA GLU A 194 9.70 13.22 -12.39
C GLU A 194 9.98 13.93 -13.72
N PRO A 195 9.01 14.02 -14.66
CA PRO A 195 9.18 14.81 -15.87
C PRO A 195 9.47 16.28 -15.54
N MET A 196 10.47 16.87 -16.20
CA MET A 196 10.75 18.31 -16.02
C MET A 196 9.72 19.15 -16.79
N LEU A 197 9.01 20.03 -16.09
CA LEU A 197 8.03 20.93 -16.70
C LEU A 197 8.74 21.88 -17.70
N GLY A 198 8.25 21.94 -18.93
CA GLY A 198 8.82 22.79 -19.98
C GLY A 198 9.93 22.13 -20.83
N TYR A 199 10.41 20.93 -20.46
CA TYR A 199 11.49 20.24 -21.18
C TYR A 199 11.10 18.82 -21.55
N SER A 200 10.71 18.61 -22.82
CA SER A 200 10.35 17.29 -23.33
C SER A 200 11.56 16.36 -23.37
N GLY A 201 11.43 15.16 -22.80
CA GLY A 201 12.47 14.13 -22.85
C GLY A 201 13.45 14.13 -21.68
N TYR A 202 13.31 15.09 -20.75
CA TYR A 202 14.10 15.15 -19.52
C TYR A 202 13.28 14.73 -18.30
N GLN A 203 13.93 13.98 -17.41
CA GLN A 203 13.42 13.63 -16.10
C GLN A 203 14.41 14.10 -15.05
N SER A 204 13.91 14.49 -13.89
CA SER A 204 14.75 14.91 -12.77
C SER A 204 14.34 14.21 -11.48
N GLY A 205 15.25 14.16 -10.53
CA GLY A 205 14.98 13.58 -9.23
C GLY A 205 16.22 13.64 -8.36
N GLN A 206 16.18 12.88 -7.27
CA GLN A 206 17.27 12.81 -6.31
C GLN A 206 17.63 11.35 -6.03
N ILE A 207 18.93 11.05 -6.00
CA ILE A 207 19.49 9.79 -5.53
C ILE A 207 20.39 10.14 -4.34
N ASP A 208 20.06 9.62 -3.16
CA ASP A 208 20.66 10.01 -1.88
C ASP A 208 20.63 11.54 -1.67
N THR A 209 21.79 12.20 -1.70
CA THR A 209 21.92 13.66 -1.56
C THR A 209 22.20 14.37 -2.88
N LEU A 210 22.33 13.64 -3.98
CA LEU A 210 22.68 14.19 -5.29
C LEU A 210 21.44 14.33 -6.16
N ASN A 211 21.29 15.50 -6.75
CA ASN A 211 20.28 15.71 -7.78
C ASN A 211 20.75 15.05 -9.07
N PHE A 212 19.79 14.58 -9.86
CA PHE A 212 20.07 14.02 -11.17
C PHE A 212 19.11 14.54 -12.24
N VAL A 213 19.62 14.58 -13.47
CA VAL A 213 18.81 14.75 -14.68
C VAL A 213 19.09 13.59 -15.61
N ALA A 214 18.03 12.93 -16.05
CA ALA A 214 18.08 11.79 -16.95
C ALA A 214 17.37 12.10 -18.27
N TRP A 215 17.92 11.60 -19.37
CA TRP A 215 17.33 11.75 -20.70
C TRP A 215 17.70 10.55 -21.57
N GLN A 216 17.08 10.47 -22.75
CA GLN A 216 17.38 9.45 -23.74
C GLN A 216 17.93 10.09 -25.00
N ASP A 217 19.00 9.50 -25.54
CA ASP A 217 19.57 9.90 -26.82
C ASP A 217 20.05 8.65 -27.56
N ARG A 218 19.68 8.50 -28.84
CA ARG A 218 20.13 7.43 -29.77
C ARG A 218 20.18 5.99 -29.19
N GLY A 219 19.20 5.62 -28.36
CA GLY A 219 19.13 4.27 -27.76
C GLY A 219 19.99 4.07 -26.51
N TYR A 220 20.49 5.16 -25.93
CA TYR A 220 21.15 5.20 -24.64
C TYR A 220 20.29 5.97 -23.64
N SER A 221 20.29 5.49 -22.41
CA SER A 221 19.75 6.22 -21.25
C SER A 221 20.92 6.88 -20.53
N LEU A 222 20.84 8.21 -20.43
CA LEU A 222 21.87 9.08 -19.88
C LEU A 222 21.36 9.65 -18.56
N MET A 223 22.25 9.78 -17.59
CA MET A 223 21.93 10.39 -16.30
C MET A 223 23.13 11.16 -15.79
N ILE A 224 22.98 12.47 -15.63
CA ILE A 224 23.99 13.33 -15.00
C ILE A 224 23.60 13.59 -13.55
N MET A 225 24.55 13.45 -12.63
CA MET A 225 24.35 13.63 -11.20
C MET A 225 25.35 14.63 -10.64
N GLY A 226 24.91 15.43 -9.67
CA GLY A 226 25.79 16.35 -8.95
C GLY A 226 25.10 17.14 -7.85
N PRO A 227 25.87 17.83 -7.01
CA PRO A 227 25.35 18.66 -5.92
C PRO A 227 24.88 20.03 -6.43
N ARG A 228 23.99 20.06 -7.43
CA ARG A 228 23.50 21.28 -8.08
C ARG A 228 22.01 21.24 -8.38
N PRO A 229 21.34 22.40 -8.55
CA PRO A 229 19.94 22.47 -8.99
C PRO A 229 19.67 21.70 -10.30
N HIS A 230 18.44 21.24 -10.47
CA HIS A 230 18.04 20.43 -11.63
C HIS A 230 18.20 21.19 -12.96
N GLU A 231 17.96 22.51 -12.95
CA GLU A 231 18.12 23.35 -14.15
C GLU A 231 19.57 23.46 -14.62
N ASP A 232 20.53 23.56 -13.70
CA ASP A 232 21.96 23.64 -14.03
C ASP A 232 22.48 22.31 -14.57
N LEU A 233 22.01 21.20 -13.98
CA LEU A 233 22.28 19.85 -14.47
C LEU A 233 21.67 19.62 -15.85
N ARG A 234 20.47 20.13 -16.12
CA ARG A 234 19.82 20.09 -17.44
C ARG A 234 20.61 20.91 -18.47
N SER A 235 21.02 22.13 -18.13
CA SER A 235 21.87 22.95 -19.01
C SER A 235 23.17 22.22 -19.36
N THR A 236 23.76 21.51 -18.39
CA THR A 236 24.93 20.67 -18.64
C THR A 236 24.59 19.49 -19.55
N ALA A 237 23.46 18.80 -19.31
CA ALA A 237 22.98 17.70 -20.14
C ALA A 237 22.75 18.10 -21.61
N GLU A 238 22.29 19.32 -21.87
CA GLU A 238 22.10 19.84 -23.23
C GLU A 238 23.41 20.01 -24.01
N SER A 239 24.54 20.17 -23.32
CA SER A 239 25.87 20.24 -23.94
C SER A 239 26.45 18.87 -24.29
N ILE A 240 25.86 17.78 -23.76
CA ILE A 240 26.30 16.41 -23.99
C ILE A 240 25.60 15.84 -25.23
N ARG A 241 26.37 15.28 -26.16
CA ARG A 241 25.85 14.66 -27.39
C ARG A 241 26.41 13.26 -27.57
N LEU A 242 25.58 12.30 -27.98
CA LEU A 242 26.09 10.99 -28.39
C LEU A 242 26.49 11.00 -29.86
N ARG A 243 27.55 10.25 -30.17
CA ARG A 243 28.13 10.13 -31.51
C ARG A 243 27.30 9.23 -32.41
#